data_AF-A0A954B3A0-F1
#
_entry.id   AF-A0A954B3A0-F1
#
_cell.length_a   1.000
_cell.length_b   1.000
_cell.length_c   1.000
_cell.angle_alpha   90.00
_cell.angle_beta   90.00
_cell.angle_gamma   90.00
#
_symmetry.space_group_name_H-M   'P 1'
#
loop_
_entity.id
_entity.type
_entity.pdbx_description
1 polymer ?
#
loop_
_entity_poly.entity_id
_entity_poly.type
_entity_poly.pdbx_seq_one_letter_code
_entity_poly.pdbx_strand_id
1 'polypeptide(L)' 'PTTSIVLDVLRPYTLGQLIALYEHKIFVQGIIWDIYSFDQWGVELGKEMANALLPALEGGNPPPDLDPSTAAWVRRLRAP' A
#
# COMPACT_ATOMS: atom_id res chain seq x y z
N PRO A 1 25.23 -2.84 13.67
CA PRO A 1 26.16 -2.89 12.51
C PRO A 1 25.66 -1.91 11.43
N THR A 2 26.56 -1.32 10.64
CA THR A 2 26.20 -0.33 9.60
C THR A 2 26.87 -0.67 8.28
N THR A 3 26.23 -0.30 7.17
CA THR A 3 26.78 -0.43 5.81
C THR A 3 26.88 0.95 5.18
N SER A 4 28.06 1.31 4.66
CA SER A 4 28.29 2.54 3.90
C SER A 4 28.41 2.20 2.41
N ILE A 5 27.55 2.80 1.58
CA ILE A 5 27.63 2.73 0.12
C ILE A 5 28.10 4.11 -0.36
N VAL A 6 29.28 4.17 -0.96
CA VAL A 6 29.90 5.42 -1.41
C VAL A 6 29.91 5.47 -2.93
N LEU A 7 29.53 6.62 -3.48
CA LEU A 7 29.56 6.93 -4.91
C LEU A 7 30.40 8.18 -5.11
N ASP A 8 31.13 8.25 -6.21
CA ASP A 8 31.91 9.45 -6.56
C ASP A 8 31.00 10.64 -6.87
N VAL A 9 29.89 10.39 -7.58
CA VAL A 9 28.88 11.40 -7.93
C VAL A 9 27.55 10.75 -8.28
N LEU A 10 26.45 11.41 -7.89
CA LEU A 10 25.10 11.01 -8.29
C LEU A 10 24.78 11.53 -9.69
N ARG A 11 24.73 10.62 -10.66
CA ARG A 11 24.34 10.84 -12.06
C ARG A 11 23.17 9.91 -12.39
N PRO A 12 22.40 10.15 -13.47
CA PRO A 12 21.33 9.23 -13.87
C PRO A 12 21.78 7.76 -13.93
N TYR A 13 22.99 7.51 -14.43
CA TYR A 13 23.58 6.17 -14.47
C TYR A 13 23.82 5.57 -13.07
N THR A 14 24.50 6.29 -12.16
CA THR A 14 24.80 5.78 -10.81
C THR A 14 23.56 5.72 -9.91
N LEU A 15 22.57 6.58 -10.15
CA LEU A 15 21.24 6.46 -9.53
C LEU A 15 20.53 5.19 -9.99
N GLY A 16 20.54 4.88 -11.29
CA GLY A 16 19.99 3.63 -11.82
C GLY A 16 20.65 2.39 -11.20
N GLN A 17 21.98 2.43 -11.01
CA GLN A 17 22.71 1.36 -10.32
C GLN A 17 22.26 1.19 -8.87
N LEU A 18 22.04 2.29 -8.13
CA LEU A 18 21.54 2.22 -6.76
C LEU A 18 20.12 1.66 -6.68
N ILE A 19 19.22 2.08 -7.58
CA ILE A 19 17.85 1.56 -7.62
C ILE A 19 17.88 0.06 -7.91
N ALA A 20 18.60 -0.35 -8.96
CA ALA A 20 18.75 -1.76 -9.32
C ALA A 20 19.34 -2.58 -8.17
N LEU A 21 20.33 -2.06 -7.43
CA LEU A 21 20.88 -2.72 -6.25
C LEU A 21 19.79 -3.04 -5.21
N TYR A 22 18.90 -2.09 -4.92
CA TYR A 22 17.82 -2.30 -3.95
C TYR A 22 16.70 -3.20 -4.48
N GLU A 23 16.37 -3.12 -5.77
CA GLU A 23 15.42 -4.06 -6.41
C GLU A 23 15.91 -5.51 -6.28
N HIS A 24 17.19 -5.77 -6.59
CA HIS A 24 17.76 -7.11 -6.47
C HIS A 24 17.91 -7.55 -5.01
N LYS A 25 18.19 -6.62 -4.08
CA LYS A 25 18.16 -6.92 -2.65
C LYS A 25 16.79 -7.42 -2.20
N ILE A 26 15.72 -6.70 -2.57
CA ILE A 26 14.33 -7.07 -2.23
C ILE A 26 13.99 -8.42 -2.88
N PHE A 27 14.34 -8.61 -4.15
CA PHE A 27 14.12 -9.87 -4.86
C PHE A 27 14.79 -11.06 -4.14
N VAL A 28 16.08 -10.96 -3.81
CA VAL A 28 16.81 -12.04 -3.13
C VAL A 28 16.18 -12.34 -1.76
N GLN A 29 15.76 -11.33 -1.02
CA GLN A 29 15.06 -11.52 0.26
C GLN A 29 13.74 -12.27 0.07
N GLY A 30 12.96 -11.94 -0.96
CA GLY A 30 11.73 -12.65 -1.31
C GLY A 30 11.96 -14.15 -1.58
N ILE A 31 12.98 -14.47 -2.35
CA ILE A 31 13.36 -15.87 -2.63
C ILE A 31 13.78 -16.61 -1.35
N ILE A 32 14.56 -15.97 -0.47
CA ILE A 32 14.97 -16.59 0.81
C ILE A 32 13.77 -16.88 1.71
N TRP A 33 12.79 -15.98 1.73
CA TRP A 33 11.58 -16.12 2.56
C TRP A 33 10.47 -16.94 1.92
N ASP A 34 10.67 -17.44 0.70
CA ASP A 34 9.66 -18.18 -0.08
C ASP A 34 8.34 -17.39 -0.21
N ILE A 35 8.46 -16.09 -0.49
CA ILE A 35 7.32 -15.18 -0.74
C ILE A 35 7.41 -14.57 -2.14
N TYR A 36 6.26 -14.21 -2.69
CA TYR A 36 6.20 -13.61 -4.01
C TYR A 36 6.33 -12.08 -3.96
N SER A 37 7.54 -11.55 -4.21
CA SER A 37 7.83 -10.10 -4.15
C SER A 37 7.17 -9.24 -5.22
N PHE A 38 6.41 -9.83 -6.14
CA PHE A 38 5.84 -9.15 -7.30
C PHE A 38 4.30 -9.13 -7.29
N ASP A 39 3.65 -9.58 -6.20
CA ASP A 39 2.20 -9.38 -6.01
C ASP A 39 1.88 -8.26 -5.03
N GLN A 40 0.60 -7.91 -4.98
CA GLN A 40 0.04 -6.92 -4.08
C GLN A 40 -1.41 -7.24 -3.69
N TRP A 41 -1.76 -8.50 -3.44
CA TRP A 41 -3.14 -8.90 -3.14
C TRP A 41 -3.76 -8.16 -1.94
N GLY A 42 -2.92 -7.78 -0.96
CA GLY A 42 -3.36 -7.12 0.27
C GLY A 42 -4.05 -5.77 0.08
N VAL A 43 -4.04 -5.18 -1.12
CA VAL A 43 -4.70 -3.89 -1.38
C VAL A 43 -6.17 -4.03 -1.77
N GLU A 44 -6.63 -5.21 -2.18
CA GLU A 44 -7.91 -5.38 -2.86
C GLU A 44 -9.10 -5.20 -1.91
N LEU A 45 -9.08 -5.83 -0.73
CA LEU A 45 -10.18 -5.71 0.24
C LEU A 45 -10.42 -4.25 0.66
N GLY A 46 -9.35 -3.47 0.83
CA GLY A 46 -9.46 -2.04 1.15
C GLY A 46 -10.13 -1.24 0.04
N LYS A 47 -9.79 -1.53 -1.22
CA LYS A 47 -10.43 -0.89 -2.39
C LYS A 47 -11.91 -1.27 -2.48
N GLU A 48 -12.25 -2.54 -2.31
CA GLU A 48 -13.63 -3.03 -2.34
C GLU A 48 -14.48 -2.36 -1.25
N MET A 49 -13.98 -2.35 0.00
CA MET A 49 -14.66 -1.72 1.12
C MET A 49 -14.82 -0.21 0.93
N ALA A 50 -13.79 0.48 0.45
CA ALA A 50 -13.85 1.92 0.19
C ALA A 50 -14.87 2.25 -0.90
N ASN A 51 -14.89 1.50 -2.00
CA ASN A 51 -15.85 1.68 -3.08
C ASN A 51 -17.29 1.42 -2.62
N ALA A 52 -17.51 0.43 -1.75
CA ALA A 52 -18.83 0.16 -1.17
C ALA A 52 -19.30 1.25 -0.19
N LEU A 53 -18.36 1.86 0.55
CA LEU A 53 -18.66 2.89 1.54
C LEU A 53 -18.80 4.30 0.96
N LEU A 54 -18.15 4.60 -0.16
CA LEU A 54 -18.15 5.93 -0.76
C LEU A 54 -19.57 6.50 -0.98
N PRO A 55 -20.55 5.77 -1.56
CA PRO A 55 -21.91 6.29 -1.72
C PRO A 55 -22.59 6.63 -0.39
N ALA A 56 -22.25 5.90 0.68
CA ALA A 56 -22.80 6.13 2.01
C ALA A 56 -22.32 7.45 2.63
N LEU A 57 -21.15 7.94 2.22
CA LEU A 57 -20.57 9.21 2.67
C LEU A 57 -21.08 10.39 1.83
N GLU A 58 -21.44 10.15 0.57
CA GLU A 58 -22.01 11.12 -0.38
C GLU A 58 -23.54 11.32 -0.23
N GLY A 59 -24.14 10.83 0.86
CA GLY A 59 -25.57 11.00 1.18
C GLY A 59 -26.48 9.84 0.74
N GLY A 60 -25.93 8.79 0.13
CA GLY A 60 -26.64 7.56 -0.20
C GLY A 60 -26.89 6.64 1.01
N ASN A 61 -27.59 5.53 0.79
CA ASN A 61 -27.78 4.51 1.83
C ASN A 61 -26.48 3.75 2.10
N PRO A 62 -26.16 3.43 3.37
CA PRO A 62 -24.99 2.63 3.69
C PRO A 62 -25.20 1.18 3.26
N PRO A 63 -24.11 0.42 2.99
CA PRO A 63 -24.18 -1.02 2.82
C PRO A 63 -24.91 -1.69 4.01
N PRO A 64 -25.65 -2.78 3.78
CA PRO A 64 -26.19 -3.58 4.87
C PRO A 64 -25.04 -4.20 5.69
N ASP A 65 -25.29 -4.48 6.96
CA ASP A 65 -24.39 -5.24 7.85
C ASP A 65 -23.02 -4.60 8.16
N LEU A 66 -22.93 -3.26 8.15
CA LEU A 66 -21.77 -2.58 8.71
C LEU A 66 -21.61 -2.89 10.20
N ASP A 67 -20.37 -3.18 10.62
CA ASP A 67 -20.07 -3.33 12.03
C ASP A 67 -20.33 -2.02 12.80
N PRO A 68 -20.58 -2.08 14.13
CA PRO A 68 -20.96 -0.91 14.91
C PRO A 68 -19.95 0.24 14.86
N SER A 69 -18.64 -0.05 14.73
CA SER A 69 -17.59 0.96 14.65
C SER A 69 -17.67 1.70 13.32
N THR A 70 -17.67 0.96 12.20
CA THR A 70 -17.75 1.55 10.86
C THR A 70 -19.05 2.34 10.68
N ALA A 71 -20.18 1.81 11.14
CA ALA A 71 -21.46 2.51 11.09
C ALA A 71 -21.47 3.82 11.90
N ALA A 72 -20.81 3.85 13.06
CA ALA A 72 -20.68 5.06 13.88
C ALA A 72 -19.86 6.15 13.17
N TRP A 73 -18.76 5.76 12.51
CA TRP A 73 -17.95 6.69 11.73
C TRP A 73 -18.66 7.21 10.49
N VAL A 74 -19.37 6.36 9.75
CA VAL A 74 -20.19 6.81 8.60
C VAL A 74 -21.21 7.85 9.02
N ARG A 75 -21.95 7.64 10.13
CA ARG A 75 -22.90 8.62 10.66
C ARG A 75 -22.24 9.96 11.04
N ARG A 76 -21.02 9.91 11.59
CA ARG A 76 -20.27 11.10 12.00
C ARG A 76 -19.69 11.88 10.82
N LEU A 77 -19.27 11.19 9.76
CA LEU A 77 -18.50 11.76 8.64
C LEU A 77 -19.36 12.10 7.42
N ARG A 78 -20.62 11.69 7.39
CA ARG A 78 -21.57 12.13 6.35
C ARG A 78 -21.57 13.65 6.26
N ALA A 79 -21.27 14.15 5.06
CA ALA A 79 -21.48 15.56 4.74
C ALA A 79 -22.97 15.91 4.94
N PRO A 80 -23.29 17.13 5.38
CA PRO A 80 -24.68 17.59 5.50
C PRO A 80 -25.44 17.51 4.16
#